data_AF-A0A380FB94-F1
#
_entry.id   AF-A0A380FB94-F1
#
_cell.length_a   1.000
_cell.length_b   1.000
_cell.length_c   1.000
_cell.angle_alpha   90.00
_cell.angle_beta   90.00
_cell.angle_gamma   90.00
#
_symmetry.space_group_name_H-M   'P 1'
#
loop_
_entity.id
_entity.type
_entity.pdbx_description
1 polymer ?
#
loop_
_entity_poly.entity_id
_entity_poly.type
_entity_poly.pdbx_seq_one_letter_code
_entity_poly.pdbx_strand_id
1 'polypeptide(L)'
;MGSSIATRQNMYNPMYYLSDAYSGYGKSNVAKNWRIRTGIQQGDTSLNVETNLALALKQIVGKGHVDFKTIWDKQHTMAETSGDPETNFINWVKKVNKK
;
A
#
# COMPACT_ATOMS: atom_id res chain seq x y z
N MET A 1 -6.21 -32.33 3.19
CA MET A 1 -5.51 -31.70 2.04
C MET A 1 -5.69 -30.20 2.15
N GLY A 2 -4.62 -29.44 2.27
CA GLY A 2 -4.64 -27.98 2.36
C GLY A 2 -3.29 -27.44 1.93
N SER A 3 -3.27 -26.22 1.38
CA SER A 3 -2.04 -25.52 1.02
C SER A 3 -1.04 -25.48 2.18
N SER A 4 0.27 -25.49 1.88
CA SER A 4 1.30 -25.44 2.92
C SER A 4 1.27 -24.09 3.65
N ILE A 5 1.83 -24.04 4.87
CA ILE A 5 1.97 -22.77 5.62
C ILE A 5 2.75 -21.74 4.80
N ALA A 6 3.82 -22.17 4.13
CA ALA A 6 4.61 -21.32 3.25
C ALA A 6 3.76 -20.71 2.11
N THR A 7 2.88 -21.49 1.49
CA THR A 7 1.96 -20.97 0.47
C THR A 7 1.06 -19.87 1.04
N ARG A 8 0.52 -20.05 2.25
CA ARG A 8 -0.33 -19.04 2.88
C ARG A 8 0.44 -17.77 3.23
N GLN A 9 1.65 -17.89 3.78
CA GLN A 9 2.51 -16.73 4.07
C GLN A 9 2.78 -15.91 2.82
N ASN A 10 3.08 -16.56 1.69
CA ASN A 10 3.28 -15.87 0.42
C ASN A 10 2.02 -15.15 -0.06
N MET A 11 0.83 -15.74 0.12
CA MET A 11 -0.44 -15.11 -0.24
C MET A 11 -0.74 -13.84 0.59
N TYR A 12 -0.29 -13.77 1.85
CA TYR A 12 -0.49 -12.61 2.71
C TYR A 12 0.54 -11.50 2.50
N ASN A 13 1.63 -11.74 1.76
CA ASN A 13 2.68 -10.76 1.55
C ASN A 13 2.50 -10.05 0.18
N PRO A 14 2.13 -8.76 0.15
CA PRO A 14 2.01 -8.02 -1.11
C PRO A 14 3.31 -8.02 -1.92
N MET A 15 4.47 -7.95 -1.27
CA MET A 15 5.77 -7.93 -1.96
C MET A 15 6.06 -9.22 -2.74
N TYR A 16 5.44 -10.35 -2.37
CA TYR A 16 5.56 -11.61 -3.11
C TYR A 16 5.09 -11.49 -4.58
N TYR A 17 4.14 -10.60 -4.84
CA TYR A 17 3.59 -10.38 -6.17
C TYR A 17 4.20 -9.15 -6.88
N LEU A 18 4.89 -8.27 -6.13
CA LEU A 18 5.40 -6.99 -6.62
C LEU A 18 6.93 -6.96 -6.82
N SER A 19 7.68 -7.89 -6.22
CA SER A 19 9.14 -7.96 -6.36
C SER A 19 9.55 -9.20 -7.15
N ASP A 20 10.46 -9.01 -8.11
CA ASP A 20 11.06 -10.04 -8.96
C ASP A 20 11.92 -11.05 -8.18
N ALA A 21 12.26 -10.73 -6.93
CA ALA A 21 12.90 -11.66 -6.00
C ALA A 21 12.02 -12.87 -5.64
N TYR A 22 10.71 -12.81 -5.90
CA TYR A 22 9.77 -13.89 -5.58
C TYR A 22 9.19 -14.53 -6.83
N SER A 23 8.94 -15.84 -6.75
CA SER A 23 8.31 -16.62 -7.83
C SER A 23 6.84 -16.23 -8.11
N GLY A 24 6.24 -15.37 -7.27
CA GLY A 24 4.91 -14.79 -7.45
C GLY A 24 4.88 -13.55 -8.33
N TYR A 25 6.04 -12.98 -8.67
CA TYR A 25 6.13 -11.74 -9.44
C TYR A 25 5.36 -11.82 -10.76
N GLY A 26 4.56 -10.80 -11.04
CA GLY A 26 3.77 -10.71 -12.28
C GLY A 26 2.62 -11.71 -12.41
N LYS A 27 2.34 -12.51 -11.37
CA LYS A 27 1.26 -13.52 -11.37
C LYS A 27 -0.05 -13.03 -10.77
N SER A 28 -0.14 -11.76 -10.37
CA SER A 28 -1.37 -11.13 -9.88
C SER A 28 -1.83 -10.02 -10.81
N ASN A 29 -3.13 -9.72 -10.78
CA ASN A 29 -3.65 -8.52 -11.41
C ASN A 29 -3.57 -7.36 -10.40
N VAL A 30 -2.47 -6.61 -10.46
CA VAL A 30 -2.20 -5.51 -9.52
C VAL A 30 -3.20 -4.37 -9.76
N ALA A 31 -3.87 -3.92 -8.69
CA ALA A 31 -4.81 -2.80 -8.77
C ALA A 31 -4.12 -1.55 -9.33
N LYS A 32 -4.82 -0.79 -10.19
CA LYS A 32 -4.22 0.36 -10.86
C LYS A 32 -3.88 1.49 -9.89
N ASN A 33 -4.80 1.88 -9.01
CA ASN A 33 -4.64 3.05 -8.12
C ASN A 33 -4.45 2.63 -6.66
N TRP A 34 -3.47 3.21 -5.98
CA TRP A 34 -3.15 2.94 -4.58
C TRP A 34 -3.07 4.22 -3.77
N ARG A 35 -3.64 4.17 -2.55
CA ARG A 35 -3.50 5.23 -1.55
C ARG A 35 -2.95 4.61 -0.28
N ILE A 36 -1.81 5.11 0.19
CA ILE A 36 -1.15 4.62 1.39
C ILE A 36 -0.88 5.82 2.31
N ARG A 37 -1.25 5.68 3.58
CA ARG A 37 -1.02 6.66 4.65
C ARG A 37 -0.34 5.95 5.80
N THR A 38 0.67 6.58 6.37
CA THR A 38 1.30 6.12 7.60
C THR A 38 1.66 7.31 8.47
N GLY A 39 1.51 7.19 9.79
CA GLY A 39 1.97 8.21 10.71
C GLY A 39 3.48 8.08 10.94
N ILE A 40 4.24 9.17 10.96
CA ILE A 40 5.70 9.12 11.14
C ILE A 40 6.10 8.57 12.52
N GLN A 41 5.25 8.76 13.53
CA GLN A 41 5.47 8.30 14.90
C GLN A 41 4.75 6.97 15.18
N GLN A 42 4.28 6.25 14.15
CA GLN A 42 3.82 4.88 14.35
C GLN A 42 5.02 4.04 14.85
N GLY A 43 4.75 3.17 15.82
CA GLY A 43 5.77 2.31 16.44
C GLY A 43 5.57 0.81 16.17
N ASP A 44 4.54 0.46 15.40
CA ASP A 44 4.10 -0.93 15.23
C ASP A 44 4.92 -1.68 14.17
N THR A 45 5.49 -0.96 13.22
CA THR A 45 6.34 -1.53 12.17
C THR A 45 7.34 -0.50 11.66
N SER A 46 8.42 -0.94 11.02
CA SER A 46 9.35 -0.01 10.40
C SER A 46 8.67 0.75 9.25
N LEU A 47 8.83 2.08 9.19
CA LEU A 47 8.39 2.93 8.07
C LEU A 47 8.88 2.45 6.69
N ASN A 48 9.94 1.64 6.66
CA ASN A 48 10.45 1.03 5.46
C ASN A 48 9.45 0.05 4.82
N VAL A 49 8.53 -0.53 5.58
CA VAL A 49 7.53 -1.47 5.07
C VAL A 49 6.62 -0.77 4.07
N GLU A 50 5.98 0.32 4.47
CA GLU A 50 5.08 1.09 3.61
C GLU A 50 5.85 1.83 2.51
N THR A 51 7.07 2.31 2.80
CA THR A 51 7.92 3.00 1.83
C THR A 51 8.36 2.06 0.69
N ASN A 52 8.81 0.85 1.02
CA ASN A 52 9.20 -0.15 0.01
C ASN A 52 8.01 -0.61 -0.82
N LEU A 53 6.85 -0.83 -0.17
CA LEU A 53 5.61 -1.16 -0.88
C LEU A 53 5.22 -0.05 -1.86
N ALA A 54 5.22 1.20 -1.42
CA ALA A 54 4.90 2.34 -2.28
C ALA A 54 5.88 2.48 -3.46
N LEU A 55 7.17 2.21 -3.25
CA LEU A 55 8.16 2.26 -4.31
C LEU A 55 7.95 1.14 -5.34
N ALA A 56 7.75 -0.10 -4.90
CA ALA A 56 7.47 -1.23 -5.78
C ALA A 56 6.19 -1.01 -6.61
N LEU A 57 5.12 -0.50 -5.98
CA LEU A 57 3.90 -0.12 -6.67
C LEU A 57 4.13 0.97 -7.72
N LYS A 58 4.91 2.01 -7.40
CA LYS A 58 5.24 3.08 -8.36
C LYS A 58 5.99 2.56 -9.59
N GLN A 59 6.83 1.54 -9.44
CA GLN A 59 7.52 0.90 -10.56
C GLN A 59 6.55 0.11 -11.45
N ILE A 60 5.53 -0.53 -10.86
CA ILE A 60 4.59 -1.39 -11.59
C ILE A 60 3.46 -0.60 -12.24
N VAL A 61 2.76 0.23 -11.47
CA VAL A 61 1.56 0.96 -11.95
C VAL A 61 1.84 2.39 -12.37
N GLY A 62 3.04 2.91 -12.11
CA GLY A 62 3.45 4.27 -12.43
C GLY A 62 3.22 5.27 -11.28
N LYS A 63 4.07 6.31 -11.23
CA LYS A 63 4.09 7.30 -10.14
C LYS A 63 2.76 8.04 -9.94
N GLY A 64 2.01 8.29 -11.03
CA GLY A 64 0.73 9.00 -10.98
C GLY A 64 -0.41 8.22 -10.34
N HIS A 65 -0.21 6.92 -10.11
CA HIS A 65 -1.23 6.01 -9.59
C HIS A 65 -1.04 5.63 -8.11
N VAL A 66 0.05 6.08 -7.47
CA VAL A 66 0.35 5.78 -6.07
C VAL A 66 0.45 7.06 -5.25
N ASP A 67 -0.59 7.32 -4.46
CA ASP A 67 -0.64 8.41 -3.48
C ASP A 67 -0.14 7.89 -2.12
N PHE A 68 1.16 8.02 -1.88
CA PHE A 68 1.81 7.66 -0.61
C PHE A 68 2.17 8.91 0.19
N LYS A 69 1.82 8.94 1.48
CA LYS A 69 2.23 10.00 2.41
C LYS A 69 2.54 9.45 3.80
N THR A 70 3.64 9.94 4.35
CA THR A 70 4.00 9.86 5.77
C THR A 70 3.52 11.14 6.45
N ILE A 71 2.74 11.04 7.51
CA ILE A 71 2.10 12.19 8.17
C ILE A 71 2.81 12.49 9.48
N TRP A 72 3.28 13.73 9.63
CA TRP A 72 3.94 14.21 10.84
C TRP A 72 3.00 14.16 12.04
N ASP A 73 3.56 13.86 13.22
CA ASP A 73 2.85 13.85 14.51
C ASP A 73 1.62 12.93 14.54
N LYS A 74 1.68 11.81 13.82
CA LYS A 74 0.67 10.76 13.84
C LYS A 74 1.33 9.44 14.23
N GLN A 75 0.68 8.73 15.15
CA GLN A 75 0.99 7.35 15.55
C GLN A 75 0.24 6.35 14.65
N HIS A 76 -0.07 5.16 15.17
CA HIS A 76 -0.93 4.19 14.48
C HIS A 76 -2.38 4.69 14.43
N THR A 77 -2.78 5.29 13.30
CA THR A 77 -4.13 5.80 13.07
C THR A 77 -4.41 5.97 11.58
N MET A 78 -5.66 6.30 11.22
CA MET A 78 -6.01 6.76 9.88
C MET A 78 -5.43 8.16 9.63
N ALA A 79 -4.14 8.20 9.34
CA ALA A 79 -3.36 9.43 9.34
C ALA A 79 -3.69 10.34 8.14
N GLU A 80 -4.02 11.60 8.43
CA GLU A 80 -4.22 12.66 7.43
C GLU A 80 -3.53 13.96 7.86
N THR A 81 -3.12 14.76 6.88
CA THR A 81 -2.56 16.09 7.13
C THR A 81 -3.59 17.06 7.72
N SER A 82 -4.87 16.88 7.37
CA SER A 82 -5.98 17.74 7.78
C SER A 82 -7.33 17.11 7.44
N GLY A 83 -8.37 17.48 8.18
CA GLY A 83 -9.74 17.03 7.93
C GLY A 83 -10.00 15.58 8.34
N ASP A 84 -11.18 15.10 7.99
CA ASP A 84 -11.66 13.76 8.32
C ASP A 84 -11.08 12.70 7.35
N PRO A 85 -10.45 11.61 7.83
CA PRO A 85 -9.86 10.57 7.00
C PRO A 85 -10.84 9.86 6.07
N GLU A 86 -12.07 9.60 6.52
CA GLU A 86 -13.08 8.91 5.72
C GLU A 86 -13.52 9.78 4.54
N THR A 87 -13.85 11.04 4.82
CA THR A 87 -14.19 12.05 3.80
C THR A 87 -13.05 12.21 2.79
N ASN A 88 -11.80 12.30 3.27
CA ASN A 88 -10.63 12.40 2.40
C ASN A 88 -10.43 11.16 1.52
N PHE A 89 -10.66 9.96 2.07
CA PHE A 89 -10.62 8.71 1.31
C PHE A 89 -11.71 8.67 0.24
N ILE A 90 -12.96 8.98 0.59
CA ILE A 90 -14.10 9.02 -0.35
C ILE A 90 -13.81 10.01 -1.49
N ASN A 91 -13.27 11.19 -1.16
CA ASN A 91 -12.90 12.20 -2.16
C ASN A 91 -11.79 11.70 -3.09
N TRP A 92 -10.79 10.98 -2.57
CA TRP A 92 -9.76 10.35 -3.39
C TRP A 92 -10.35 9.28 -4.32
N VAL A 93 -11.23 8.41 -3.82
CA VAL A 93 -11.93 7.39 -4.62
C VAL A 93 -12.71 8.04 -5.75
N LYS A 94 -13.48 9.09 -5.46
CA LYS A 94 -14.20 9.86 -6.48
C LYS A 94 -13.23 10.42 -7.53
N LYS A 95 -12.12 11.02 -7.11
CA LYS A 95 -11.13 11.61 -8.01
C LYS A 95 -10.52 10.59 -8.98
N VAL A 96 -10.11 9.42 -8.50
CA VAL A 96 -9.43 8.41 -9.34
C VAL A 96 -10.39 7.62 -10.25
N ASN A 97 -11.70 7.75 -10.01
CA ASN A 97 -12.76 7.10 -10.80
C ASN A 97 -13.56 8.08 -11.68
N LYS A 98 -13.20 9.37 -11.73
CA LYS A 98 -13.82 10.30 -12.70
C LYS A 98 -13.48 9.84 -14.12
N LYS A 99 -14.52 9.56 -14.91
CA LYS A 99 -14.43 9.28 -16.35
C LYS A 99 -14.19 10.55 -17.13
#